data_AF-A0A5C9AFE6-F1
#
_entry.id   AF-A0A5C9AFE6-F1
#
_cell.length_a   1.000
_cell.length_b   1.000
_cell.length_c   1.000
_cell.angle_alpha   90.00
_cell.angle_beta   90.00
_cell.angle_gamma   90.00
#
_symmetry.space_group_name_H-M   'P 1'
#
loop_
_entity.id
_entity.type
_entity.pdbx_description
1 polymer ?
#
loop_
_entity_poly.entity_id
_entity_poly.type
_entity_poly.pdbx_seq_one_letter_code
_entity_poly.pdbx_strand_id
1 'polypeptide(L)'
;MKTVITFGTFDVFHVGHLRLLQRARALGERLLVGVSSDALNIAKKGRAPVYHQDDRMAIIAGLACVDGVFLEESLEQKAEYLRGYSADILVMG
;
A
#
# COMPACT_ATOMS: atom_id res chain seq x y z
N MET A 1 -6.35 -18.29 -6.68
CA MET A 1 -6.22 -16.84 -6.88
C MET A 1 -5.10 -16.38 -5.96
N LYS A 2 -3.99 -15.97 -6.55
CA LYS A 2 -2.77 -15.49 -5.93
C LYS A 2 -2.91 -14.02 -5.56
N THR A 3 -2.85 -13.73 -4.27
CA THR A 3 -2.97 -12.40 -3.70
C THR A 3 -1.58 -11.79 -3.50
N VAL A 4 -1.33 -10.68 -4.18
CA VAL A 4 -0.16 -9.83 -4.02
C VAL A 4 -0.50 -8.71 -3.05
N ILE A 5 0.44 -8.38 -2.17
CA ILE A 5 0.30 -7.25 -1.26
C ILE A 5 1.56 -6.39 -1.29
N THR A 6 1.39 -5.09 -1.13
CA THR A 6 2.49 -4.13 -1.01
C THR A 6 2.09 -3.02 -0.05
N PHE A 7 3.07 -2.27 0.42
CA PHE A 7 2.89 -1.22 1.42
C PHE A 7 3.63 0.05 1.00
N GLY A 8 3.10 1.21 1.38
CA GLY A 8 3.79 2.47 1.16
C GLY A 8 3.02 3.68 1.64
N THR A 9 3.74 4.80 1.79
CA THR A 9 3.09 6.09 2.04
C THR A 9 2.33 6.57 0.80
N PHE A 10 2.89 6.39 -0.40
CA PHE A 10 2.31 6.90 -1.66
C PHE A 10 1.96 8.40 -1.65
N ASP A 11 2.73 9.18 -0.89
CA ASP A 11 2.62 10.64 -0.86
C ASP A 11 3.14 11.25 -2.16
N VAL A 12 2.58 12.41 -2.55
CA VAL A 12 2.89 13.09 -3.82
C VAL A 12 2.98 12.08 -4.97
N PHE A 13 1.86 11.38 -5.20
CA PHE A 13 1.82 10.21 -6.08
C PHE A 13 2.36 10.52 -7.49
N HIS A 14 3.32 9.72 -7.94
CA HIS A 14 4.01 9.94 -9.22
C HIS A 14 4.24 8.61 -9.96
N VAL A 15 4.75 8.69 -11.20
CA VAL A 15 4.90 7.53 -12.11
C VAL A 15 5.73 6.38 -11.52
N GLY A 16 6.71 6.66 -10.65
CA GLY A 16 7.45 5.63 -9.91
C GLY A 16 6.55 4.71 -9.07
N HIS A 17 5.59 5.27 -8.34
CA HIS A 17 4.61 4.50 -7.58
C HIS A 17 3.71 3.68 -8.51
N LEU A 18 3.19 4.30 -9.59
CA LEU A 18 2.36 3.59 -10.57
C LEU A 18 3.09 2.36 -11.15
N ARG A 19 4.35 2.53 -11.55
CA ARG A 19 5.16 1.41 -12.09
C ARG A 19 5.44 0.33 -11.05
N LEU A 20 5.61 0.68 -9.77
CA LEU A 20 5.72 -0.31 -8.70
C LEU A 20 4.44 -1.14 -8.59
N LEU A 21 3.28 -0.48 -8.53
CA LEU A 21 1.98 -1.14 -8.39
C LEU A 21 1.63 -2.00 -9.61
N GLN A 22 1.90 -1.52 -10.83
CA GLN A 22 1.71 -2.32 -12.04
C GLN A 22 2.60 -3.57 -12.06
N ARG A 23 3.87 -3.46 -11.63
CA ARG A 23 4.76 -4.62 -11.50
C ARG A 23 4.28 -5.59 -10.43
N ALA A 24 3.78 -5.08 -9.30
CA ALA A 24 3.19 -5.91 -8.26
C ALA A 24 1.96 -6.66 -8.76
N ARG A 25 1.03 -5.98 -9.46
CA ARG A 25 -0.16 -6.61 -10.04
C ARG A 25 0.17 -7.68 -11.07
N ALA A 26 1.30 -7.59 -11.77
CA ALA A 26 1.72 -8.61 -12.72
C ALA A 26 2.15 -9.95 -12.06
N LEU A 27 2.33 -9.99 -10.74
CA LEU A 27 2.80 -11.18 -10.02
C LEU A 27 1.68 -12.10 -9.51
N GLY A 28 0.42 -11.67 -9.59
CA GLY A 28 -0.75 -12.46 -9.16
C GLY A 28 -2.05 -11.89 -9.72
N GLU A 29 -3.19 -12.50 -9.40
CA GLU A 29 -4.49 -12.07 -9.93
C GLU A 29 -5.17 -10.97 -9.11
N ARG A 30 -4.70 -10.73 -7.88
CA ARG A 30 -5.24 -9.69 -6.99
C ARG A 30 -4.10 -8.87 -6.36
N LEU A 31 -4.20 -7.55 -6.36
CA LEU A 31 -3.29 -6.63 -5.66
C LEU A 31 -4.02 -5.87 -4.55
N LEU A 32 -3.56 -6.06 -3.31
CA LEU A 32 -3.95 -5.27 -2.14
C LEU A 32 -2.84 -4.31 -1.76
N VAL A 33 -3.19 -3.06 -1.45
CA VAL A 33 -2.21 -2.02 -1.12
C VAL A 33 -2.45 -1.46 0.28
N GLY A 34 -1.48 -1.64 1.16
CA GLY A 34 -1.43 -1.01 2.47
C GLY A 34 -0.91 0.42 2.35
N VAL A 35 -1.75 1.40 2.64
CA VAL A 35 -1.39 2.82 2.67
C VAL A 35 -1.02 3.19 4.10
N SER A 36 0.25 3.57 4.33
CA SER A 36 0.71 3.92 5.68
C SER A 36 -0.03 5.15 6.22
N SER A 37 -0.54 5.06 7.46
CA SER A 37 -1.28 6.14 8.11
C SER A 37 -0.44 7.40 8.33
N ASP A 38 -1.09 8.54 8.53
CA ASP A 38 -0.38 9.79 8.84
C ASP A 38 0.34 9.69 10.18
N ALA A 39 -0.30 9.08 11.18
CA ALA A 39 0.30 8.78 12.48
C ALA A 39 1.57 7.92 12.35
N LEU A 40 1.53 6.87 11.53
CA LEU A 40 2.69 6.01 11.28
C LEU A 40 3.83 6.76 10.61
N ASN A 41 3.53 7.64 9.65
CA ASN A 41 4.55 8.46 8.99
C ASN A 41 5.16 9.50 9.94
N ILE A 42 4.36 10.12 10.81
CA ILE A 42 4.86 11.03 11.84
C ILE A 42 5.78 10.29 12.81
N ALA A 43 5.35 9.14 13.33
CA ALA A 43 6.16 8.34 14.24
C ALA A 43 7.50 7.90 13.61
N LYS A 44 7.48 7.51 12.33
CA LYS A 44 8.67 7.01 11.62
C LYS A 44 9.61 8.10 11.10
N LYS A 45 9.05 9.20 10.59
CA LYS A 45 9.79 10.21 9.79
C LYS A 45 9.79 11.61 10.41
N GLY A 46 9.11 11.80 11.54
CA GLY A 46 9.00 13.09 12.24
C GLY A 46 8.16 14.15 11.50
N ARG A 47 7.43 13.77 10.44
CA ARG A 47 6.58 14.67 9.67
C ARG A 47 5.39 13.95 9.05
N ALA A 48 4.30 14.68 8.90
CA ALA A 48 3.14 14.22 8.14
C ALA A 48 3.46 14.19 6.63
N PRO A 49 2.79 13.31 5.86
CA PRO A 49 2.72 13.40 4.40
C PRO A 49 2.11 14.74 3.95
N VAL A 50 2.32 15.10 2.68
CA VAL A 50 1.71 16.29 2.06
C VAL A 50 0.21 16.10 1.90
N TYR A 51 -0.22 14.92 1.46
CA TYR A 51 -1.65 14.56 1.34
C TYR A 51 -2.11 13.70 2.51
N HIS A 52 -3.32 13.97 3.02
CA HIS A 52 -3.94 13.19 4.08
C HIS A 52 -4.07 11.72 3.67
N GLN A 53 -4.01 10.81 4.64
CA GLN A 53 -4.12 9.38 4.37
C GLN A 53 -5.35 8.99 3.54
N ASP A 54 -6.48 9.66 3.75
CA ASP A 54 -7.73 9.35 3.02
C ASP A 54 -7.62 9.71 1.54
N ASP A 55 -6.99 10.83 1.20
CA ASP A 55 -6.74 11.23 -0.20
C ASP A 55 -5.78 10.25 -0.88
N ARG A 56 -4.71 9.86 -0.16
CA ARG A 56 -3.75 8.87 -0.65
C ARG A 56 -4.45 7.52 -0.88
N MET A 57 -5.31 7.08 0.03
CA MET A 57 -6.10 5.86 -0.15
C MET A 57 -7.05 5.95 -1.34
N ALA A 58 -7.74 7.08 -1.53
CA ALA A 58 -8.66 7.30 -2.65
C ALA A 58 -7.92 7.26 -4.00
N ILE A 59 -6.75 7.91 -4.10
CA ILE A 59 -5.89 7.87 -5.30
C ILE A 59 -5.52 6.42 -5.63
N ILE A 60 -5.04 5.66 -4.64
CA ILE A 60 -4.58 4.28 -4.84
C ILE A 60 -5.75 3.36 -5.20
N ALA A 61 -6.91 3.52 -4.56
CA ALA A 61 -8.12 2.76 -4.86
C ALA A 61 -8.67 3.02 -6.27
N GLY A 62 -8.43 4.21 -6.82
CA GLY A 62 -8.83 4.56 -8.18
C GLY A 62 -7.96 3.96 -9.30
N LEU A 63 -6.86 3.28 -8.95
CA LEU A 63 -5.96 2.71 -9.95
C LEU A 63 -6.49 1.38 -10.49
N ALA A 64 -6.57 1.25 -11.81
CA ALA A 64 -7.05 0.04 -12.47
C ALA A 64 -6.25 -1.25 -12.15
N CYS A 65 -5.04 -1.13 -11.61
CA CYS A 65 -4.21 -2.27 -11.22
C CYS A 65 -4.34 -2.66 -9.74
N VAL A 66 -5.17 -1.96 -8.96
CA VAL A 66 -5.36 -2.17 -7.53
C VAL A 66 -6.76 -2.72 -7.29
N ASP A 67 -6.84 -3.85 -6.58
CA ASP A 67 -8.11 -4.53 -6.27
C ASP A 67 -8.65 -4.16 -4.89
N GLY A 68 -7.82 -3.55 -4.03
CA GLY A 68 -8.25 -3.08 -2.71
C GLY A 68 -7.15 -2.31 -1.98
N VAL A 69 -7.58 -1.42 -1.09
CA VAL A 69 -6.70 -0.63 -0.23
C VAL A 69 -7.07 -0.83 1.23
N PHE A 70 -6.10 -0.72 2.11
CA PHE A 70 -6.31 -0.69 3.55
C PHE A 70 -5.30 0.22 4.22
N LEU A 71 -5.63 0.69 5.43
CA LEU A 71 -4.74 1.53 6.21
C LEU A 71 -3.70 0.66 6.94
N GLU A 72 -2.42 0.95 6.76
CA GLU A 72 -1.33 0.36 7.53
C GLU A 72 -1.01 1.27 8.72
N GLU A 73 -1.31 0.81 9.93
CA GLU A 73 -1.15 1.59 11.16
C GLU A 73 0.15 1.25 11.91
N SER A 74 0.74 0.08 11.64
CA SER A 74 1.95 -0.41 12.31
C SER A 74 2.82 -1.24 11.38
N LEU A 75 4.15 -1.08 11.50
CA LEU A 75 5.13 -1.90 10.77
C LEU A 75 5.28 -3.29 11.40
N GLU A 76 5.09 -3.38 12.71
CA GLU A 76 5.17 -4.57 13.52
C GLU A 76 4.04 -5.56 13.18
N GLN A 77 2.88 -5.05 12.81
CA GLN A 77 1.71 -5.84 12.41
C GLN A 77 1.77 -6.36 10.97
N LYS A 78 2.91 -6.22 10.27
CA LYS A 78 3.04 -6.66 8.87
C LYS A 78 2.63 -8.13 8.68
N ALA A 79 3.08 -9.03 9.57
CA ALA A 79 2.72 -10.44 9.50
C ALA A 79 1.22 -10.70 9.73
N GLU A 80 0.53 -9.83 10.46
CA GLU A 80 -0.92 -9.92 10.67
C GLU A 80 -1.68 -9.49 9.43
N TYR A 81 -1.27 -8.39 8.77
CA TYR A 81 -1.84 -8.00 7.49
C TYR A 81 -1.66 -9.09 6.42
N LEU A 82 -0.44 -9.66 6.30
CA LEU A 82 -0.18 -10.73 5.34
C LEU A 82 -1.10 -11.94 5.56
N ARG A 83 -1.27 -12.37 6.82
CA ARG A 83 -2.15 -13.50 7.18
C ARG A 83 -3.62 -13.17 7.01
N GLY A 84 -4.06 -11.99 7.48
CA GLY A 84 -5.45 -11.55 7.41
C GLY A 84 -5.97 -11.43 5.97
N TYR A 85 -5.10 -11.03 5.05
CA TYR A 85 -5.43 -10.95 3.62
C TYR A 85 -5.08 -12.20 2.81
N SER A 86 -4.57 -13.25 3.45
CA SER A 86 -4.11 -14.48 2.77
C SER A 86 -3.16 -14.17 1.61
N ALA A 87 -2.16 -13.32 1.87
CA ALA A 87 -1.20 -12.89 0.86
C ALA A 87 -0.24 -14.04 0.50
N ASP A 88 -0.08 -14.26 -0.80
CA ASP A 88 0.87 -15.23 -1.37
C ASP A 88 2.21 -14.58 -1.69
N ILE A 89 2.20 -13.29 -2.06
CA ILE A 89 3.40 -12.53 -2.44
C ILE A 89 3.40 -11.16 -1.76
N LEU A 90 4.50 -10.84 -1.09
CA LEU A 90 4.82 -9.48 -0.64
C LEU A 90 5.79 -8.83 -1.62
N VAL A 91 5.43 -7.65 -2.15
CA VAL A 91 6.31 -6.82 -2.99
C VAL A 91 6.77 -5.60 -2.20
N MET A 92 8.08 -5.36 -2.18
CA MET A 92 8.70 -4.18 -1.58
C MET A 92 9.42 -3.39 -2.68
N GLY A 93 9.29 -2.06 -2.64
CA GLY A 93 9.95 -1.11 -3.55
C GLY A 93 11.29 -0.61 -3.03
#